data_AF-A0AAD9CHV2-F1
#
_entry.id   AF-A0AAD9CHV2-F1
#
_cell.length_a   1.000
_cell.length_b   1.000
_cell.length_c   1.000
_cell.angle_alpha   90.00
_cell.angle_beta   90.00
_cell.angle_gamma   90.00
#
_symmetry.space_group_name_H-M   'P 1'
#
loop_
_entity.id
_entity.type
_entity.pdbx_description
1 polymer ?
#
loop_
_entity_poly.entity_id
_entity_poly.type
_entity_poly.pdbx_seq_one_letter_code
_entity_poly.pdbx_strand_id
1 'polypeptide(L)'
;MKKGNIDVVFEMVFRRMRSAMGGTVDLGLTGKDGVVHPSLTESAKMMEQNVSLFGSTVESLLYRFGKTLVNEQLVLKRVADVLIHLYAMTAVLSRASRSISIGLRNHDHEVLLANTFCTEAFFKNNYWMIQLQKHSPENNDANIKKIAKEVLDNRGYVCSHPLERTF
;
A
#
# COMPACT_ATOMS: atom_id res chain seq x y z
N MET A 1 11.97 3.56 34.64
CA MET A 1 10.87 3.95 33.71
C MET A 1 11.50 4.47 32.43
N LYS A 2 11.33 3.77 31.29
CA LYS A 2 11.84 4.22 29.99
C LYS A 2 11.10 5.50 29.59
N LYS A 3 11.82 6.62 29.43
CA LYS A 3 11.27 7.85 28.86
C LYS A 3 10.74 7.50 27.46
N GLY A 4 9.42 7.40 27.31
CA GLY A 4 8.79 7.35 25.99
C GLY A 4 9.10 8.66 25.28
N ASN A 5 9.44 8.58 23.99
CA ASN A 5 9.74 9.73 23.14
C ASN A 5 8.46 10.57 22.95
N ILE A 6 8.15 11.45 23.90
CA ILE A 6 7.00 12.35 23.87
C ILE A 6 7.03 13.21 22.59
N ASP A 7 8.23 13.60 22.14
CA ASP A 7 8.44 14.34 20.89
C ASP A 7 7.96 13.58 19.65
N VAL A 8 8.21 12.26 19.57
CA VAL A 8 7.75 11.44 18.45
C VAL A 8 6.24 11.32 18.45
N VAL A 9 5.62 11.19 19.63
CA VAL A 9 4.15 11.17 19.76
C VAL A 9 3.56 12.51 19.34
N PHE A 10 4.18 13.62 19.72
CA PHE A 10 3.73 14.97 19.36
C PHE A 10 3.85 15.24 17.86
N GLU A 11 4.98 14.85 17.25
CA GLU A 11 5.19 14.95 15.81
C GLU A 11 4.17 14.12 15.02
N MET A 12 3.89 12.90 15.47
CA MET A 12 2.93 11.99 14.86
C MET A 12 1.49 12.55 14.95
N VAL A 13 1.11 13.12 16.09
CA VAL A 13 -0.18 13.83 16.26
C VAL A 13 -0.29 15.05 15.35
N PHE A 14 0.77 15.87 15.26
CA PHE A 14 0.81 17.05 14.40
C PHE A 14 0.69 16.67 12.91
N ARG A 15 1.40 15.63 12.47
CA ARG A 15 1.34 15.10 11.10
C ARG A 15 -0.05 14.56 10.76
N ARG A 16 -0.72 13.94 11.75
CA ARG A 16 -2.10 13.45 11.63
C ARG A 16 -3.11 14.58 11.50
N MET A 17 -2.96 15.67 12.27
CA MET A 17 -3.77 16.88 12.10
C MET A 17 -3.59 17.51 10.71
N ARG A 18 -2.34 17.64 10.25
CA ARG A 18 -2.05 18.20 8.91
C ARG A 18 -2.65 17.36 7.78
N SER A 19 -2.63 16.04 7.92
CA SER A 19 -3.23 15.11 6.96
C SER A 19 -4.76 15.14 6.98
N ALA A 20 -5.37 15.30 8.16
CA ALA A 20 -6.82 15.45 8.31
C ALA A 20 -7.36 16.78 7.77
N MET A 21 -6.52 17.83 7.74
CA MET A 21 -6.86 19.15 7.21
C MET A 21 -6.67 19.30 5.69
N GLY A 22 -6.45 18.20 4.95
CA GLY A 22 -6.34 18.24 3.48
C GLY A 22 -5.02 18.80 2.96
N GLY A 23 -3.96 18.80 3.77
CA GLY A 23 -2.63 19.16 3.30
C GLY A 23 -2.16 18.21 2.21
N THR A 24 -1.80 18.76 1.04
CA THR A 24 -1.08 18.01 0.00
C THR A 24 0.23 17.49 0.58
N VAL A 25 0.46 16.18 0.47
CA VAL A 25 1.72 15.56 0.86
C VAL A 25 2.75 15.92 -0.19
N ASP A 26 3.84 16.53 0.25
CA ASP A 26 5.04 16.78 -0.55
C ASP A 26 6.22 16.29 0.28
N LEU A 27 6.90 15.25 -0.21
CA LEU A 27 8.10 14.69 0.43
C LEU A 27 9.37 15.31 -0.17
N GLY A 28 9.24 16.35 -1.01
CA GLY A 28 10.35 17.03 -1.66
C GLY A 28 10.98 16.20 -2.77
N LEU A 29 10.29 15.18 -3.31
CA LEU A 29 10.83 14.38 -4.42
C LEU A 29 10.85 15.16 -5.74
N THR A 30 10.02 16.20 -5.85
CA THR A 30 9.84 17.02 -7.05
C THR A 30 10.16 18.49 -6.76
N GLY A 31 10.50 19.26 -7.79
CA GLY A 31 10.87 20.68 -7.65
C GLY A 31 12.33 20.97 -7.98
N LYS A 32 12.81 22.16 -7.59
CA LYS A 32 14.18 22.64 -7.95
C LYS A 32 15.29 21.78 -7.32
N ASP A 33 15.08 21.31 -6.09
CA ASP A 33 16.01 20.45 -5.36
C ASP A 33 15.54 18.98 -5.33
N GLY A 34 14.57 18.63 -6.18
CA GLY A 34 13.98 17.30 -6.25
C GLY A 34 14.92 16.27 -6.86
N VAL A 35 14.82 15.03 -6.39
CA VAL A 35 15.63 13.90 -6.88
C VAL A 35 14.99 13.19 -8.09
N VAL A 36 13.73 13.50 -8.40
CA VAL A 36 12.98 12.93 -9.52
C VAL A 36 12.97 13.90 -10.71
N HIS A 37 13.17 13.38 -11.91
CA HIS A 37 13.14 14.18 -13.12
C HIS A 37 11.73 14.79 -13.36
N PRO A 38 11.61 16.04 -13.87
CA PRO A 38 10.32 16.69 -14.09
C PRO A 38 9.29 15.88 -14.88
N SER A 39 9.71 15.06 -15.85
CA SER A 39 8.83 14.18 -16.64
C SER A 39 8.14 13.06 -15.83
N LEU A 40 8.57 12.82 -14.58
CA LEU A 40 8.03 11.80 -13.68
C LEU A 40 7.32 12.43 -12.47
N THR A 41 7.08 13.74 -12.48
CA THR A 41 6.50 14.50 -11.35
C THR A 41 5.17 13.94 -10.87
N GLU A 42 4.27 13.57 -11.79
CA GLU A 42 2.95 13.04 -11.43
C GLU A 42 3.06 11.68 -10.71
N SER A 43 3.86 10.77 -11.27
CA SER A 43 4.14 9.46 -10.69
C SER A 43 4.83 9.55 -9.33
N ALA A 44 5.73 10.53 -9.14
CA ALA A 44 6.32 10.82 -7.85
C ALA A 44 5.26 11.28 -6.84
N LYS A 45 4.37 12.20 -7.20
CA LYS A 45 3.27 12.64 -6.33
C LYS A 45 2.35 11.49 -5.93
N MET A 46 2.03 10.59 -6.86
CA MET A 46 1.26 9.37 -6.56
C MET A 46 1.98 8.50 -5.52
N MET A 47 3.29 8.30 -5.67
CA MET A 47 4.11 7.59 -4.69
C MET A 47 4.09 8.28 -3.31
N GLU A 48 4.30 9.60 -3.25
CA GLU A 48 4.29 10.37 -1.99
C GLU A 48 2.96 10.23 -1.25
N GLN A 49 1.85 10.33 -1.98
CA GLN A 49 0.51 10.12 -1.44
C GLN A 49 0.33 8.70 -0.88
N ASN A 50 0.73 7.67 -1.64
CA ASN A 50 0.65 6.29 -1.16
C ASN A 50 1.52 6.06 0.08
N VAL A 51 2.74 6.61 0.14
CA VAL A 51 3.64 6.48 1.31
C VAL A 51 3.00 7.12 2.55
N SER A 52 2.44 8.32 2.42
CA SER A 52 1.76 8.99 3.54
C SER A 52 0.53 8.21 4.01
N LEU A 53 -0.30 7.76 3.07
CA LEU A 53 -1.49 6.96 3.39
C LEU A 53 -1.08 5.64 4.05
N PHE A 54 -0.04 4.96 3.54
CA PHE A 54 0.49 3.73 4.11
C PHE A 54 0.91 3.91 5.56
N GLY A 55 1.68 4.97 5.85
CA GLY A 55 2.12 5.26 7.22
C GLY A 55 0.93 5.39 8.17
N SER A 56 -0.08 6.16 7.78
CA SER A 56 -1.30 6.35 8.58
C SER A 56 -2.10 5.05 8.77
N THR A 57 -2.16 4.20 7.74
CA THR A 57 -2.82 2.89 7.80
C THR A 57 -2.06 1.94 8.73
N VAL A 58 -0.74 1.85 8.62
CA VAL A 58 0.09 0.99 9.49
C VAL A 58 -0.02 1.41 10.96
N GLU A 59 0.02 2.71 11.25
CA GLU A 59 -0.22 3.23 12.60
C GLU A 59 -1.61 2.84 13.13
N SER A 60 -2.65 2.97 12.31
CA SER A 60 -4.01 2.58 12.66
C SER A 60 -4.12 1.08 12.96
N LEU A 61 -3.45 0.24 12.18
CA LEU A 61 -3.39 -1.21 12.40
C LEU A 61 -2.67 -1.56 13.70
N LEU A 62 -1.54 -0.93 13.98
CA LEU A 62 -0.79 -1.11 15.23
C LEU A 62 -1.61 -0.68 16.44
N TYR A 63 -2.36 0.43 16.34
CA TYR A 63 -3.25 0.89 17.40
C TYR A 63 -4.44 -0.06 17.61
N ARG A 64 -5.01 -0.59 16.53
CA ARG A 64 -6.19 -1.47 16.57
C ARG A 64 -5.86 -2.86 17.12
N PHE A 65 -4.79 -3.48 16.64
CA PHE A 65 -4.47 -4.88 16.95
C PHE A 65 -3.35 -5.02 18.00
N GLY A 66 -2.50 -4.01 18.17
CA GLY A 66 -1.38 -4.06 19.11
C GLY A 66 -0.53 -5.32 18.90
N LYS A 67 -0.31 -6.09 19.98
CA LYS A 67 0.51 -7.31 19.95
C LYS A 67 -0.13 -8.47 19.17
N THR A 68 -1.46 -8.47 19.00
CA THR A 68 -2.14 -9.57 18.29
C THR A 68 -2.10 -9.41 16.77
N LEU A 69 -1.53 -8.31 16.26
CA LEU A 69 -1.37 -8.06 14.82
C LEU A 69 -0.65 -9.22 14.10
N VAL A 70 0.27 -9.89 14.79
CA VAL A 70 0.98 -11.07 14.27
C VAL A 70 0.04 -12.22 13.87
N ASN A 71 -1.16 -12.29 14.45
CA ASN A 71 -2.15 -13.32 14.12
C ASN A 71 -3.04 -12.92 12.93
N GLU A 72 -3.04 -11.64 12.54
CA GLU A 72 -3.87 -11.12 11.44
C GLU A 72 -3.16 -11.28 10.09
N GLN A 73 -2.91 -12.53 9.70
CA GLN A 73 -2.10 -12.88 8.53
C GLN A 73 -2.63 -12.32 7.20
N LEU A 74 -3.95 -12.26 7.02
CA LEU A 74 -4.57 -11.67 5.81
C LEU A 74 -4.33 -10.15 5.73
N VAL A 75 -4.34 -9.46 6.88
CA VAL A 75 -4.01 -8.04 7.00
C VAL A 75 -2.52 -7.85 6.68
N LEU A 76 -1.64 -8.63 7.31
CA LEU A 76 -0.19 -8.56 7.09
C LEU A 76 0.20 -8.82 5.63
N LYS A 77 -0.47 -9.76 4.96
CA LYS A 77 -0.29 -10.00 3.53
C LYS A 77 -0.54 -8.73 2.71
N ARG A 78 -1.69 -8.08 2.90
CA ARG A 78 -2.03 -6.83 2.18
C ARG A 78 -1.07 -5.69 2.50
N VAL A 79 -0.61 -5.58 3.75
CA VAL A 79 0.45 -4.62 4.14
C VAL A 79 1.74 -4.89 3.36
N ALA A 80 2.14 -6.15 3.24
CA ALA A 80 3.33 -6.54 2.49
C ALA A 80 3.18 -6.27 0.98
N ASP A 81 2.01 -6.59 0.40
CA ASP A 81 1.72 -6.34 -1.02
C ASP A 81 1.85 -4.85 -1.37
N VAL A 82 1.30 -3.96 -0.54
CA VAL A 82 1.44 -2.51 -0.68
C VAL A 82 2.91 -2.08 -0.55
N LEU A 83 3.65 -2.62 0.42
CA LEU A 83 5.05 -2.26 0.64
C LEU A 83 5.94 -2.65 -0.56
N ILE A 84 5.69 -3.82 -1.15
CA ILE A 84 6.39 -4.29 -2.36
C ILE A 84 6.16 -3.31 -3.51
N HIS A 85 4.92 -2.88 -3.73
CA HIS A 85 4.61 -1.89 -4.75
C HIS A 85 5.29 -0.54 -4.49
N LEU A 86 5.26 -0.04 -3.26
CA LEU A 86 5.94 1.21 -2.90
C LEU A 86 7.45 1.15 -3.19
N TYR A 87 8.09 0.03 -2.85
CA TYR A 87 9.50 -0.18 -3.17
C TYR A 87 9.75 -0.22 -4.68
N ALA A 88 8.90 -0.93 -5.42
CA ALA A 88 8.99 -1.00 -6.88
C ALA A 88 8.79 0.39 -7.53
N MET A 89 7.81 1.18 -7.08
CA MET A 89 7.57 2.56 -7.54
C MET A 89 8.82 3.42 -7.33
N THR A 90 9.43 3.32 -6.14
CA THR A 90 10.68 4.03 -5.82
C THR A 90 11.81 3.64 -6.78
N ALA A 91 11.98 2.34 -7.03
CA ALA A 91 13.05 1.82 -7.87
C ALA A 91 12.90 2.26 -9.33
N VAL A 92 11.70 2.19 -9.91
CA VAL A 92 11.47 2.59 -11.30
C VAL A 92 11.59 4.11 -11.47
N LEU A 93 11.11 4.91 -10.51
CA LEU A 93 11.24 6.36 -10.54
C LEU A 93 12.72 6.78 -10.47
N SER A 94 13.49 6.18 -9.56
CA SER A 94 14.92 6.45 -9.42
C SER A 94 15.68 6.09 -10.69
N ARG A 95 15.42 4.91 -11.25
CA ARG A 95 16.06 4.44 -12.49
C ARG A 95 15.72 5.33 -13.68
N ALA A 96 14.45 5.58 -13.93
CA ALA A 96 14.01 6.37 -15.08
C ALA A 96 14.50 7.82 -14.97
N SER A 97 14.48 8.41 -13.76
CA SER A 97 15.04 9.74 -13.51
C SER A 97 16.52 9.82 -13.84
N ARG A 98 17.31 8.82 -13.41
CA ARG A 98 18.74 8.77 -13.74
C ARG A 98 18.96 8.59 -15.23
N SER A 99 18.20 7.68 -15.88
CA SER A 99 18.32 7.36 -17.30
C SER A 99 18.13 8.60 -18.19
N ILE A 100 17.10 9.40 -17.91
CA ILE A 100 16.86 10.66 -18.62
C ILE A 100 17.87 11.74 -18.27
N SER A 101 18.28 11.87 -16.99
CA SER A 101 19.25 12.90 -16.57
C SER A 101 20.63 12.72 -17.18
N ILE A 102 21.07 11.48 -17.45
CA ILE A 102 22.37 11.21 -18.09
C ILE A 102 22.25 10.99 -19.61
N GLY A 103 21.04 11.06 -20.17
CA GLY A 103 20.79 10.91 -21.60
C GLY A 103 21.05 9.51 -22.16
N LEU A 104 20.64 8.45 -21.46
CA LEU A 104 20.77 7.08 -21.99
C LEU A 104 19.89 6.85 -23.22
N ARG A 105 20.31 5.92 -24.09
CA ARG A 105 19.51 5.53 -25.27
C ARG A 105 18.15 4.99 -24.83
N ASN A 106 17.09 5.43 -25.52
CA ASN A 106 15.70 5.02 -25.27
C ASN A 106 15.17 5.39 -23.86
N HIS A 107 15.71 6.43 -23.22
CA HIS A 107 15.22 6.89 -21.91
C HIS A 107 13.71 7.21 -21.93
N ASP A 108 13.16 7.64 -23.06
CA ASP A 108 11.72 7.93 -23.22
C ASP A 108 10.85 6.68 -22.97
N HIS A 109 11.35 5.51 -23.35
CA HIS A 109 10.66 4.25 -23.08
C HIS A 109 10.70 3.88 -21.60
N GLU A 110 11.83 4.12 -20.91
CA GLU A 110 11.92 3.93 -19.45
C GLU A 110 10.98 4.88 -18.70
N VAL A 111 10.86 6.14 -19.15
CA VAL A 111 9.91 7.10 -18.58
C VAL A 111 8.47 6.63 -18.78
N LEU A 112 8.12 6.15 -19.97
CA LEU A 112 6.79 5.59 -20.25
C LEU A 112 6.49 4.40 -19.34
N LEU A 113 7.41 3.43 -19.24
CA LEU A 113 7.26 2.26 -18.37
C LEU A 113 7.08 2.65 -16.91
N ALA A 114 7.90 3.58 -16.41
CA ALA A 114 7.82 4.05 -15.02
C ALA A 114 6.48 4.73 -14.73
N ASN A 115 6.01 5.60 -15.64
CA ASN A 115 4.72 6.26 -15.47
C ASN A 115 3.56 5.25 -15.47
N THR A 116 3.50 4.35 -16.45
CA THR A 116 2.45 3.32 -16.52
C THR A 116 2.44 2.43 -15.28
N PHE A 117 3.61 1.95 -14.85
CA PHE A 117 3.73 1.13 -13.65
C PHE A 117 3.25 1.86 -12.39
N CYS A 118 3.70 3.11 -12.19
CA CYS A 118 3.33 3.90 -11.02
C CYS A 118 1.82 4.18 -10.97
N THR A 119 1.18 4.46 -12.12
CA THR A 119 -0.28 4.63 -12.18
C THR A 119 -1.02 3.36 -11.76
N GLU A 120 -0.65 2.19 -12.29
CA GLU A 120 -1.29 0.93 -11.91
C GLU A 120 -1.06 0.57 -10.44
N ALA A 121 0.19 0.72 -9.97
CA ALA A 121 0.55 0.45 -8.59
C ALA A 121 -0.23 1.36 -7.64
N PHE A 122 -0.40 2.64 -7.98
CA PHE A 122 -1.17 3.60 -7.21
C PHE A 122 -2.62 3.16 -6.99
N PHE A 123 -3.31 2.73 -8.04
CA PHE A 123 -4.69 2.25 -7.93
C PHE A 123 -4.79 0.96 -7.10
N LYS A 124 -3.89 0.00 -7.33
CA LYS A 124 -3.84 -1.26 -6.55
C LYS A 124 -3.59 -0.99 -5.08
N ASN A 125 -2.65 -0.10 -4.77
CA ASN A 125 -2.33 0.31 -3.41
C ASN A 125 -3.53 0.94 -2.73
N ASN A 126 -4.19 1.92 -3.37
CA ASN A 126 -5.37 2.57 -2.79
C ASN A 126 -6.49 1.57 -2.49
N TYR A 127 -6.72 0.61 -3.38
CA TYR A 127 -7.69 -0.46 -3.14
C TYR A 127 -7.33 -1.31 -1.90
N TRP A 128 -6.07 -1.73 -1.76
CA TRP A 128 -5.61 -2.47 -0.59
C TRP A 128 -5.64 -1.64 0.69
N MET A 129 -5.34 -0.33 0.62
CA MET A 129 -5.44 0.57 1.77
C MET A 129 -6.87 0.65 2.30
N ILE A 130 -7.86 0.70 1.41
CA ILE A 130 -9.28 0.67 1.79
C ILE A 130 -9.58 -0.65 2.51
N GLN A 131 -9.12 -1.79 1.97
CA GLN A 131 -9.29 -3.11 2.59
C GLN A 131 -8.69 -3.25 4.00
N LEU A 132 -7.67 -2.45 4.32
CA LEU A 132 -7.01 -2.44 5.62
C LEU A 132 -7.75 -1.59 6.68
N GLN A 133 -8.77 -0.81 6.30
CA GLN A 133 -9.52 0.01 7.25
C GLN A 133 -10.41 -0.80 8.19
N LYS A 134 -10.81 -0.18 9.32
CA LYS A 134 -11.51 -0.85 10.43
C LYS A 134 -12.82 -1.54 10.02
N HIS A 135 -13.52 -0.96 9.04
CA HIS A 135 -14.84 -1.37 8.58
C HIS A 135 -14.89 -1.53 7.07
N SER A 136 -13.93 -2.25 6.48
CA SER A 136 -13.93 -2.52 5.05
C SER A 136 -14.73 -3.79 4.74
N PRO A 137 -15.97 -3.69 4.22
CA PRO A 137 -16.70 -4.85 3.72
C PRO A 137 -15.98 -5.50 2.52
N GLU A 138 -15.07 -4.78 1.86
CA GLU A 138 -14.37 -5.21 0.66
C GLU A 138 -13.30 -6.29 0.92
N ASN A 139 -12.87 -6.51 2.16
CA ASN A 139 -11.73 -7.39 2.45
C ASN A 139 -12.06 -8.90 2.46
N ASN A 140 -13.34 -9.29 2.46
CA ASN A 140 -13.83 -10.68 2.37
C ASN A 140 -13.21 -11.69 3.36
N ASP A 141 -12.52 -11.23 4.41
CA ASP A 141 -11.72 -12.08 5.29
C ASP A 141 -12.58 -13.13 6.02
N ALA A 142 -13.77 -12.73 6.45
CA ALA A 142 -14.71 -13.63 7.12
C ALA A 142 -15.18 -14.77 6.20
N ASN A 143 -15.46 -14.46 4.93
CA ASN A 143 -15.86 -15.44 3.94
C ASN A 143 -14.71 -16.41 3.63
N ILE A 144 -13.49 -15.89 3.45
CA ILE A 144 -12.30 -16.72 3.22
C ILE A 144 -12.07 -17.68 4.39
N LYS A 145 -12.15 -17.19 5.63
CA LYS A 145 -12.00 -18.02 6.84
C LYS A 145 -13.09 -19.10 6.93
N LYS A 146 -14.34 -18.75 6.60
CA LYS A 146 -15.47 -19.69 6.60
C LYS A 146 -15.29 -20.80 5.56
N ILE A 147 -14.98 -20.42 4.31
CA ILE A 147 -14.73 -21.37 3.22
C ILE A 147 -13.58 -22.32 3.59
N ALA A 148 -12.47 -21.77 4.07
CA ALA A 148 -11.31 -22.57 4.46
C ALA A 148 -11.64 -23.57 5.59
N LYS A 149 -12.43 -23.14 6.59
CA LYS A 149 -12.88 -24.02 7.66
C LYS A 149 -13.74 -25.17 7.13
N GLU A 150 -14.74 -24.88 6.30
CA GLU A 150 -15.62 -25.91 5.73
C GLU A 150 -14.85 -26.94 4.89
N VAL A 151 -13.88 -26.49 4.09
CA VAL A 151 -13.01 -27.38 3.30
C VAL A 151 -12.13 -28.25 4.20
N LEU A 152 -11.56 -27.69 5.27
CA LEU A 152 -10.72 -28.44 6.22
C LEU A 152 -11.52 -29.47 7.02
N ASP A 153 -12.70 -29.09 7.51
CA ASP A 153 -13.58 -29.96 8.29
C ASP A 153 -14.05 -31.17 7.46
N ASN A 154 -14.36 -30.96 6.17
CA ASN A 154 -14.76 -32.03 5.23
C ASN A 154 -13.56 -32.75 4.57
N ARG A 155 -12.32 -32.27 4.79
CA ARG A 155 -11.09 -32.76 4.14
C ARG A 155 -11.19 -32.85 2.61
N GLY A 156 -11.94 -31.93 2.00
CA GLY A 156 -12.23 -31.99 0.57
C GLY A 156 -13.10 -30.84 0.09
N TYR A 157 -13.39 -30.85 -1.22
CA TYR A 157 -14.33 -29.93 -1.81
C TYR A 157 -15.76 -30.24 -1.34
N VAL A 158 -16.46 -29.22 -0.85
CA VAL A 158 -17.74 -29.40 -0.13
C VAL A 158 -18.94 -29.46 -1.09
N CYS A 159 -18.89 -28.76 -2.22
CA CYS A 159 -20.06 -28.67 -3.08
C CYS A 159 -20.25 -29.95 -3.89
N SER A 160 -21.48 -30.46 -3.88
CA SER A 160 -21.91 -31.56 -4.74
C SER A 160 -21.85 -31.17 -6.21
N HIS A 161 -21.79 -32.18 -7.09
CA HIS A 161 -21.87 -31.93 -8.51
C HIS A 161 -23.27 -31.36 -8.85
N PRO A 162 -23.40 -30.34 -9.72
CA PRO A 162 -24.71 -29.74 -10.04
C PRO A 162 -25.77 -30.69 -10.63
N LEU A 163 -25.37 -31.90 -11.02
CA LEU A 163 -26.26 -32.95 -11.58
C LEU A 163 -26.61 -34.04 -10.56
N GLU A 164 -26.09 -33.96 -9.36
CA GLU A 164 -26.36 -34.91 -8.29
C GLU A 164 -27.80 -34.72 -7.80
N ARG A 165 -28.61 -35.77 -7.86
CA ARG A 165 -30.02 -35.72 -7.43
C ARG A 165 -30.12 -36.22 -6.00
N THR A 166 -30.51 -35.33 -5.09
CA THR A 166 -31.11 -35.74 -3.82
C THR A 166 -32.50 -36.28 -4.13
N PHE A 167 -32.76 -37.53 -3.74
CA PHE A 167 -33.97 -38.32 -4.05
C PHE A 167 -35.28 -37.54 -3.87
#